data_AF-A0A6B3H295-F1
#
_entry.id   AF-A0A6B3H295-F1
#
_cell.length_a   1.000
_cell.length_b   1.000
_cell.length_c   1.000
_cell.angle_alpha   90.00
_cell.angle_beta   90.00
_cell.angle_gamma   90.00
#
_symmetry.space_group_name_H-M   'P 1'
#
loop_
_entity.id
_entity.type
_entity.pdbx_description
1 polymer ?
#
loop_
_entity_poly.entity_id
_entity_poly.type
_entity_poly.pdbx_seq_one_letter_code
_entity_poly.pdbx_strand_id
1 'polypeptide(L)' 'MGYTCDRCAHTWSRPVPDDLEVHDVVRVNLPGATLYGTAWEVEEDRVQVQGPGGMWLVWVERWRVVIY' A
#
# COMPACT_ATOMS: atom_id res chain seq x y z
N MET A 1 33.63 19.54 8.68
CA MET A 1 32.59 19.74 7.65
C MET A 1 31.31 19.14 8.20
N GLY A 2 30.36 19.99 8.58
CA GLY A 2 29.06 19.57 9.10
C GLY A 2 28.05 19.62 7.96
N TYR A 3 27.49 18.47 7.60
CA TYR A 3 26.42 18.37 6.61
C TYR A 3 25.12 18.79 7.31
N THR A 4 24.75 20.07 7.19
CA THR A 4 23.41 20.53 7.57
C THR A 4 22.43 20.06 6.52
N CYS A 5 21.63 19.05 6.86
CA CYS A 5 20.51 18.61 6.06
C CYS A 5 19.28 19.42 6.47
N ASP A 6 19.05 20.55 5.80
CA ASP A 6 17.87 21.43 5.96
C ASP A 6 16.53 20.77 5.57
N ARG A 7 16.51 19.45 5.34
CA ARG A 7 15.33 18.72 4.87
C ARG A 7 15.10 17.39 5.59
N CYS A 8 15.54 17.28 6.83
CA CYS A 8 15.13 16.19 7.74
C CYS A 8 13.69 16.36 8.25
N ALA A 9 12.73 16.65 7.36
CA ALA A 9 11.35 16.25 7.59
C ALA A 9 11.31 14.76 7.25
N HIS A 10 11.31 13.91 8.28
CA HIS A 10 11.19 12.45 8.16
C HIS A 10 9.80 12.03 7.65
N THR A 11 9.30 12.65 6.58
CA THR A 11 8.17 12.12 5.83
C THR A 11 8.74 11.05 4.91
N TRP A 12 8.91 9.86 5.47
CA TRP A 12 8.94 8.65 4.65
C TRP A 12 7.58 8.53 3.98
N SER A 13 7.39 9.22 2.87
CA SER A 13 6.39 8.82 1.87
C SER A 13 6.94 7.52 1.31
N ARG A 14 6.61 6.40 1.96
CA ARG A 14 6.71 5.08 1.32
C ARG A 14 6.14 5.29 -0.08
N PRO A 15 6.87 4.98 -1.16
CA PRO A 15 6.34 5.13 -2.50
C PRO A 15 5.08 4.27 -2.52
N VAL A 16 3.95 4.94 -2.41
CA VAL A 16 2.69 4.36 -2.81
C VAL A 16 2.96 4.00 -4.27
N PRO A 17 2.82 2.74 -4.66
CA PRO A 17 3.02 2.42 -6.06
C PRO A 17 1.98 3.19 -6.86
N ASP A 18 2.47 4.13 -7.67
CA ASP A 18 1.65 4.91 -8.59
C ASP A 18 1.05 3.98 -9.66
N ASP A 19 1.81 2.95 -10.04
CA ASP A 19 1.43 1.79 -10.88
C ASP A 19 0.71 0.68 -10.10
N LEU A 20 -0.21 1.01 -9.20
CA LEU A 20 -1.09 -0.04 -8.67
C LEU A 20 -2.21 -0.33 -9.68
N GLU A 21 -2.13 -1.48 -10.34
CA GLU A 21 -3.16 -1.91 -11.28
C GLU A 21 -4.19 -2.83 -10.63
N VAL A 22 -5.38 -2.87 -11.21
CA VAL A 22 -6.37 -3.89 -10.88
C VAL A 22 -5.81 -5.25 -11.30
N HIS A 23 -5.96 -6.24 -10.43
CA HIS A 23 -5.40 -7.59 -10.51
C HIS A 23 -3.93 -7.75 -10.10
N ASP A 24 -3.27 -6.70 -9.60
CA ASP A 24 -1.93 -6.85 -9.02
C ASP A 24 -1.93 -7.60 -7.69
N VAL A 25 -0.90 -8.40 -7.45
CA VAL A 25 -0.71 -9.07 -6.16
C VAL A 25 -0.16 -8.07 -5.16
N VAL A 26 -0.92 -7.85 -4.10
CA VAL A 26 -0.60 -6.86 -3.08
C VAL A 26 -0.54 -7.46 -1.68
N ARG A 27 0.35 -6.88 -0.88
CA ARG A 27 0.45 -7.10 0.55
C ARG A 27 -0.02 -5.86 1.29
N VAL A 28 -1.03 -6.03 2.12
CA VAL A 28 -1.57 -5.00 3.00
C VAL A 28 -1.00 -5.19 4.40
N ASN A 29 -0.41 -4.14 4.96
CA ASN A 29 0.04 -4.14 6.35
C ASN A 29 -1.00 -3.45 7.24
N LEU A 30 -1.71 -4.24 8.04
CA LEU A 30 -2.61 -3.76 9.09
C LEU A 30 -1.89 -3.78 10.45
N PRO A 31 -2.32 -2.98 11.45
CA PRO A 31 -1.69 -2.88 12.78
C PRO A 31 -1.95 -4.13 13.66
N GLY A 32 -1.72 -5.33 13.12
CA GLY A 32 -1.95 -6.60 13.79
C GLY A 32 -1.99 -7.80 12.84
N ALA A 33 -2.00 -7.57 11.53
CA ALA A 33 -1.99 -8.64 10.52
C ALA A 33 -1.38 -8.15 9.21
N THR A 34 -0.70 -9.05 8.52
CA THR A 34 -0.32 -8.84 7.12
C THR A 34 -1.26 -9.68 6.27
N LEU A 35 -2.01 -9.01 5.40
CA LEU A 35 -2.89 -9.67 4.45
C LEU A 35 -2.24 -9.70 3.07
N TYR A 36 -2.37 -10.82 2.40
CA TYR A 36 -1.98 -10.99 1.01
C TYR A 36 -3.24 -11.18 0.19
N GLY A 37 -3.34 -10.45 -0.90
CA GLY A 37 -4.49 -10.50 -1.79
C GLY A 37 -4.16 -9.88 -3.12
N THR A 38 -5.20 -9.65 -3.90
CA THR A 38 -5.11 -9.05 -5.22
C THR A 38 -5.84 -7.72 -5.19
N ALA A 39 -5.28 -6.67 -5.77
CA ALA A 39 -5.98 -5.40 -5.95
C ALA A 39 -7.18 -5.64 -6.87
N TRP A 40 -8.37 -5.23 -6.41
CA TRP A 40 -9.61 -5.40 -7.15
C TRP A 40 -10.16 -4.06 -7.64
N GLU A 41 -10.00 -3.02 -6.84
CA GLU A 41 -10.36 -1.65 -7.20
C GLU A 41 -9.32 -0.69 -6.62
N VAL A 42 -8.94 0.32 -7.38
CA VAL A 42 -7.92 1.30 -6.98
C VAL A 42 -8.53 2.68 -7.13
N GLU A 43 -8.60 3.41 -6.03
CA GLU A 43 -8.93 4.83 -6.00
C GLU A 43 -7.68 5.65 -5.62
N GLU A 44 -7.80 6.98 -5.67
CA GLU A 44 -6.70 7.89 -5.32
C GLU A 44 -6.18 7.62 -3.89
N ASP A 45 -7.07 7.48 -2.92
CA ASP A 45 -6.69 7.35 -1.49
C ASP A 45 -6.77 5.92 -0.93
N ARG A 46 -7.50 5.02 -1.61
CA ARG A 46 -7.82 3.69 -1.08
C ARG A 46 -7.84 2.63 -2.17
N VAL A 47 -7.59 1.40 -1.76
CA VAL A 47 -7.50 0.21 -2.61
C VAL A 47 -8.39 -0.84 -2.02
N GLN A 48 -9.24 -1.43 -2.83
CA GLN A 48 -9.96 -2.63 -2.49
C GLN A 48 -9.07 -3.84 -2.78
N VAL A 49 -8.82 -4.63 -1.76
CA VAL A 49 -8.02 -5.86 -1.87
C VAL A 49 -8.94 -7.04 -1.67
N GLN A 50 -8.91 -7.95 -2.64
CA GLN A 50 -9.58 -9.23 -2.60
C GLN A 50 -8.62 -10.31 -2.09
N GLY A 51 -9.05 -11.05 -1.07
CA GLY A 51 -8.32 -12.18 -0.55
C GLY A 51 -8.25 -13.36 -1.53
N PRO A 52 -7.38 -14.35 -1.26
CA PRO A 52 -7.24 -15.53 -2.10
C PRO A 52 -8.60 -16.22 -2.32
N GLY A 53 -8.92 -16.47 -3.58
CA GLY A 53 -10.16 -17.14 -3.98
C GLY A 53 -11.44 -16.33 -3.72
N GLY A 54 -11.34 -15.01 -3.53
CA GLY A 54 -12.52 -14.16 -3.27
C GLY A 54 -13.16 -14.37 -1.90
N MET A 55 -12.45 -15.00 -0.96
CA MET A 55 -12.95 -15.28 0.39
C MET A 55 -13.31 -14.02 1.20
N TRP A 56 -12.67 -12.90 0.89
CA TRP A 56 -12.93 -11.61 1.53
C TRP A 56 -12.56 -10.46 0.58
N LEU A 57 -13.20 -9.31 0.76
CA LEU A 57 -12.79 -8.03 0.17
C LEU A 57 -12.69 -6.99 1.29
N VAL A 58 -11.60 -6.24 1.32
CA VAL A 58 -11.39 -5.14 2.27
C VAL A 58 -10.84 -3.92 1.56
N TRP A 59 -11.40 -2.77 1.91
CA TRP A 59 -10.83 -1.47 1.57
C TRP A 59 -9.70 -1.13 2.52
N VAL A 60 -8.54 -0.80 1.97
CA VAL A 60 -7.36 -0.37 2.70
C VAL A 60 -6.81 0.91 2.09
N GLU A 61 -6.18 1.73 2.92
CA GLU A 61 -5.56 2.96 2.46
C GLU A 61 -4.38 2.64 1.53
N ARG A 62 -4.26 3.38 0.42
CA ARG A 62 -3.29 3.10 -0.66
C ARG A 62 -1.84 3.07 -0.14
N TRP A 63 -1.52 3.91 0.86
CA TRP A 63 -0.21 3.98 1.50
C TRP A 63 0.15 2.76 2.37
N ARG A 64 -0.80 1.88 2.68
CA ARG A 64 -0.56 0.61 3.40
C ARG A 64 -0.35 -0.59 2.49
N VAL A 65 -0.56 -0.41 1.19
CA VAL A 65 -0.46 -1.44 0.17
C VAL A 65 0.97 -1.50 -0.37
N VAL A 66 1.45 -2.71 -0.60
CA VAL A 66 2.77 -2.98 -1.17
C VAL A 66 2.60 -3.99 -2.29
N ILE A 67 2.97 -3.61 -3.51
CA ILE A 67 2.96 -4.50 -4.68
C ILE A 67 4.18 -5.43 -4.63
N TYR A 68 4.02 -6.66 -5.12
CA TYR A 68 5.07 -7.67 -5.25
C TYR A 68 5.43 -7.97 -6.69
#